data_AF-A0A315ZRW1-F1
#
_entry.id   AF-A0A315ZRW1-F1
#
_cell.length_a   1.000
_cell.length_b   1.000
_cell.length_c   1.000
_cell.angle_alpha   90.00
_cell.angle_beta   90.00
_cell.angle_gamma   90.00
#
_symmetry.space_group_name_H-M   'P 1'
#
loop_
_entity.id
_entity.type
_entity.pdbx_description
1 polymer ?
#
loop_
_entity_poly.entity_id
_entity_poly.type
_entity_poly.pdbx_seq_one_letter_code
_entity_poly.pdbx_strand_id
1 'polypeptide(L)'
;MILAIKSGNTNSFLGNTVRSISIKEMDKARYNKFTPDIIVTYEEYLPDFNSFHIVHLPGHTNGSIGVLFNDCLFAGDLVMNMPLPSPSMFADNFCLLQESIAKAKTLNTKIVYPSHGSPFSSKWLKRFSLITA
;
A
#
# COMPACT_ATOMS: atom_id res chain seq x y z
N MET A 1 15.39 -4.50 10.16
CA MET A 1 15.56 -3.67 11.38
C MET A 1 15.36 -2.20 11.00
N ILE A 2 14.58 -1.48 11.83
CA ILE A 2 14.42 -0.01 11.96
C ILE A 2 13.44 0.77 11.03
N LEU A 3 12.39 1.24 11.72
CA LEU A 3 11.53 2.46 11.65
C LEU A 3 11.09 3.13 10.33
N ALA A 4 9.79 3.44 10.27
CA ALA A 4 9.32 4.84 10.19
C ALA A 4 7.86 5.01 10.69
N ILE A 5 7.68 5.48 11.93
CA ILE A 5 6.59 6.40 12.27
C ILE A 5 7.23 7.55 13.05
N LYS A 6 7.39 8.69 12.40
CA LYS A 6 7.43 10.02 13.04
C LYS A 6 6.21 10.79 12.55
N SER A 7 5.04 10.27 12.89
CA SER A 7 3.78 11.01 12.94
C SER A 7 3.05 10.48 14.16
N GLY A 8 3.31 11.10 15.31
CA GLY A 8 2.88 10.61 16.62
C GLY A 8 3.89 9.65 17.27
N ASN A 9 3.93 9.68 18.59
CA ASN A 9 4.92 9.05 19.46
C ASN A 9 4.82 7.50 19.47
N THR A 10 5.40 6.80 18.49
CA THR A 10 5.31 5.32 18.39
C THR A 10 6.56 4.56 18.81
N ASN A 11 7.54 5.22 19.43
CA ASN A 11 8.51 4.56 20.32
C ASN A 11 7.96 4.41 21.74
N SER A 12 6.63 4.42 21.90
CA SER A 12 5.98 4.10 23.15
C SER A 12 5.86 2.58 23.30
N PHE A 13 6.07 2.09 24.51
CA PHE A 13 5.86 0.69 24.88
C PHE A 13 4.53 0.12 24.33
N LEU A 14 3.49 0.96 24.29
CA LEU A 14 2.18 0.62 23.75
C LEU A 14 2.21 0.32 22.24
N GLY A 15 2.87 1.17 21.43
CA GLY A 15 2.99 0.96 19.99
C GLY A 15 3.74 -0.33 19.63
N ASN A 16 4.81 -0.62 20.36
CA ASN A 16 5.58 -1.86 20.20
C ASN A 16 4.77 -3.10 20.61
N THR A 17 3.93 -2.98 21.63
CA THR A 17 3.06 -4.07 22.11
C THR A 17 1.97 -4.39 21.10
N VAL A 18 1.22 -3.38 20.63
CA VAL A 18 0.18 -3.55 19.60
C VAL A 18 0.77 -4.20 18.35
N ARG A 19 1.92 -3.72 17.88
CA ARG A 19 2.65 -4.30 16.74
C ARG A 19 2.97 -5.78 16.95
N SER A 20 3.51 -6.13 18.11
CA SER A 20 3.93 -7.51 18.41
C SER A 20 2.75 -8.46 18.44
N ILE A 21 1.61 -8.02 18.99
CA ILE A 21 0.36 -8.80 18.99
C ILE A 21 -0.15 -8.98 17.57
N SER A 22 -0.23 -7.90 16.77
CA SER A 22 -0.68 -7.98 15.37
C SER A 22 0.13 -8.98 14.55
N ILE A 23 1.47 -8.94 14.65
CA ILE A 23 2.35 -9.88 13.94
C ILE A 23 2.10 -11.32 14.40
N LYS A 24 1.97 -11.55 15.72
CA LYS A 24 1.72 -12.89 16.26
C LYS A 24 0.38 -13.48 15.81
N GLU A 25 -0.65 -12.64 15.66
CA GLU A 25 -1.94 -13.09 15.14
C GLU A 25 -1.89 -13.34 13.63
N MET A 26 -1.21 -12.49 12.86
CA MET A 26 -1.00 -12.71 11.42
C MET A 26 -0.22 -14.02 11.16
N ASP A 27 0.78 -14.33 11.96
CA ASP A 27 1.59 -15.55 11.84
C ASP A 27 0.81 -16.83 12.16
N LYS A 28 -0.28 -16.72 12.93
CA LYS A 28 -1.21 -17.84 13.17
C LYS A 28 -2.21 -18.03 12.05
N ALA A 29 -2.44 -17.02 11.21
CA ALA A 29 -3.37 -17.13 10.12
C ALA A 29 -2.91 -18.26 9.18
N ARG A 30 -3.87 -19.12 8.81
CA ARG A 30 -3.65 -20.21 7.87
C ARG A 30 -4.59 -19.96 6.71
N TYR A 31 -4.00 -19.72 5.54
CA TYR A 31 -4.75 -19.57 4.30
C TYR A 31 -4.49 -20.80 3.44
N ASN A 32 -5.53 -21.31 2.80
CA ASN A 32 -5.36 -22.36 1.80
C ASN A 32 -4.55 -21.79 0.65
N LYS A 33 -3.53 -22.53 0.21
CA LYS A 33 -2.86 -22.22 -1.05
C LYS A 33 -3.89 -22.38 -2.17
N PHE A 34 -3.87 -21.45 -3.10
CA PHE A 34 -4.64 -21.55 -4.34
C PHE A 34 -3.67 -21.43 -5.51
N THR A 35 -4.07 -21.97 -6.66
CA THR A 35 -3.40 -21.70 -7.92
C THR A 35 -4.24 -20.65 -8.63
N PRO A 36 -3.68 -19.48 -8.99
CA PRO A 36 -4.45 -18.49 -9.73
C PRO A 36 -4.86 -19.05 -11.10
N ASP A 37 -6.12 -18.86 -11.48
CA ASP A 37 -6.62 -19.26 -12.80
C ASP A 37 -6.03 -18.36 -13.91
N ILE A 38 -5.74 -17.10 -13.57
CA ILE A 38 -5.17 -16.09 -14.46
C ILE A 38 -4.00 -15.43 -13.73
N ILE A 39 -2.82 -15.47 -14.34
CA ILE A 39 -1.64 -14.75 -13.89
C ILE A 39 -1.51 -13.52 -14.77
N VAL A 40 -1.82 -12.36 -14.21
CA VAL A 40 -1.66 -11.10 -14.92
C VAL A 40 -0.20 -10.66 -14.80
N THR A 41 0.47 -10.49 -15.93
CA THR A 41 1.83 -9.95 -15.97
C THR A 41 1.79 -8.44 -16.20
N TYR A 42 2.88 -7.75 -15.86
CA TYR A 42 2.94 -6.29 -15.94
C TYR A 42 2.64 -5.84 -17.38
N GLU A 43 1.83 -4.78 -17.50
CA GLU A 43 1.47 -4.14 -18.79
C GLU A 43 0.39 -4.86 -19.63
N GLU A 44 -0.26 -5.90 -19.10
CA GLU A 44 -1.36 -6.56 -19.81
C GLU A 44 -2.67 -5.75 -19.75
N TYR A 45 -3.20 -5.44 -20.94
CA TYR A 45 -4.60 -5.03 -21.11
C TYR A 45 -5.48 -6.27 -21.03
N LEU A 46 -6.35 -6.32 -20.04
CA LEU A 46 -7.39 -7.34 -19.96
C LEU A 46 -8.47 -6.99 -21.00
N PRO A 47 -8.72 -7.81 -22.05
CA PRO A 47 -9.54 -7.43 -23.21
C PRO A 47 -10.98 -7.01 -22.87
N ASP A 48 -11.54 -7.58 -21.81
CA ASP A 48 -12.89 -7.28 -21.31
C ASP A 48 -12.89 -6.14 -20.27
N PHE A 49 -11.72 -5.68 -19.86
CA PHE A 49 -11.49 -4.72 -18.79
C PHE A 49 -10.55 -3.59 -19.24
N ASN A 50 -10.68 -3.12 -20.49
CA ASN A 50 -9.81 -2.10 -21.11
C ASN A 50 -9.73 -0.76 -20.36
N SER A 51 -10.60 -0.53 -19.37
CA SER A 51 -10.60 0.66 -18.52
C SER A 51 -9.71 0.52 -17.27
N PHE A 52 -9.21 -0.68 -16.98
CA PHE A 52 -8.39 -0.96 -15.81
C PHE A 52 -6.93 -1.13 -16.21
N HIS A 53 -6.02 -0.47 -15.49
CA HIS A 53 -4.59 -0.66 -15.66
C HIS A 53 -3.96 -1.10 -14.35
N ILE A 54 -3.25 -2.22 -14.38
CA ILE A 54 -2.54 -2.73 -13.22
C ILE A 54 -1.17 -2.09 -13.13
N VAL A 55 -0.81 -1.62 -11.94
CA VAL A 55 0.46 -0.99 -11.65
C VAL A 55 1.15 -1.78 -10.55
N HIS A 56 2.36 -2.27 -10.81
CA HIS A 56 3.17 -2.90 -9.77
C HIS A 56 3.58 -1.88 -8.71
N LEU A 57 3.27 -2.17 -7.44
CA LEU A 57 3.51 -1.30 -6.27
C LEU A 57 4.04 -2.15 -5.09
N PRO A 58 5.23 -2.76 -5.23
CA PRO A 58 5.79 -3.63 -4.20
C PRO A 58 6.14 -2.85 -2.93
N GLY A 59 6.26 -3.57 -1.83
CA GLY A 59 6.73 -3.01 -0.56
C GLY A 59 5.95 -3.55 0.61
N HIS A 60 4.62 -3.40 0.60
CA HIS A 60 3.77 -4.05 1.60
C HIS A 60 3.96 -5.56 1.53
N THR A 61 3.81 -6.12 0.33
CA THR A 61 4.37 -7.41 -0.06
C THR A 61 5.13 -7.26 -1.38
N ASN A 62 5.93 -8.26 -1.75
CA ASN A 62 6.60 -8.27 -3.05
C ASN A 62 5.63 -8.36 -4.24
N GLY A 63 4.43 -8.93 -4.03
CA GLY A 63 3.40 -9.09 -5.06
C GLY A 63 2.35 -7.97 -5.09
N SER A 64 2.51 -6.92 -4.28
CA SER A 64 1.52 -5.83 -4.18
C SER A 64 1.35 -5.09 -5.52
N ILE A 65 0.09 -4.78 -5.84
CA ILE A 65 -0.31 -4.03 -7.03
C ILE A 65 -1.26 -2.89 -6.63
N GLY A 66 -1.36 -1.90 -7.51
CA GLY A 66 -2.48 -0.99 -7.57
C GLY A 66 -3.26 -1.14 -8.85
N VAL A 67 -4.50 -0.68 -8.86
CA VAL A 67 -5.36 -0.69 -10.03
C VAL A 67 -5.79 0.74 -10.33
N LEU A 68 -5.50 1.20 -11.54
CA LEU A 68 -6.00 2.46 -12.08
C LEU A 68 -7.32 2.20 -12.80
N PHE A 69 -8.30 3.05 -12.52
CA PHE A 69 -9.59 3.04 -13.21
C PHE A 69 -10.13 4.47 -13.22
N ASN A 70 -10.35 5.01 -14.43
CA ASN A 70 -10.64 6.44 -14.61
C ASN A 70 -9.60 7.32 -13.88
N ASP A 71 -10.05 8.30 -13.09
CA ASP A 71 -9.19 9.17 -12.29
C ASP A 71 -8.88 8.58 -10.89
N CYS A 72 -9.07 7.28 -10.67
CA CYS A 72 -8.92 6.65 -9.36
C CYS A 72 -7.74 5.68 -9.31
N LEU A 73 -7.05 5.66 -8.17
CA LEU A 73 -6.07 4.63 -7.82
C LEU A 73 -6.61 3.80 -6.66
N PHE A 74 -6.85 2.51 -6.91
CA PHE A 74 -6.99 1.50 -5.86
C PHE A 74 -5.60 1.06 -5.44
N ALA A 75 -5.11 1.63 -4.34
CA ALA A 75 -3.72 1.53 -3.92
C ALA A 75 -3.44 0.29 -3.05
N GLY A 76 -4.49 -0.38 -2.57
CA GLY A 76 -4.37 -1.48 -1.61
C GLY A 76 -3.55 -1.05 -0.39
N ASP A 77 -2.75 -1.98 0.14
CA ASP A 77 -1.86 -1.73 1.27
C ASP A 77 -0.61 -0.91 0.94
N LEU A 78 -0.59 -0.14 -0.15
CA LEU A 78 0.43 0.92 -0.29
C LEU A 78 0.24 2.01 0.77
N VAL A 79 -1.02 2.34 1.06
CA VAL A 79 -1.45 3.44 1.93
C VAL A 79 -2.70 3.05 2.73
N MET A 80 -2.89 3.70 3.86
CA MET A 80 -4.07 3.58 4.72
C MET A 80 -4.58 4.96 5.13
N ASN A 81 -5.85 5.04 5.56
CA ASN A 81 -6.46 6.28 6.03
C ASN A 81 -7.19 6.08 7.36
N MET A 82 -6.43 5.94 8.45
CA MET A 82 -6.97 5.68 9.79
C MET A 82 -6.16 6.42 10.88
N PRO A 83 -6.59 7.59 11.39
CA PRO A 83 -7.70 8.43 10.93
C PRO A 83 -7.33 9.39 9.79
N LEU A 84 -6.03 9.50 9.47
CA LEU A 84 -5.49 10.36 8.43
C LEU A 84 -4.70 9.52 7.41
N PRO A 85 -4.54 9.98 6.17
CA PRO A 85 -3.79 9.23 5.19
C PRO A 85 -2.31 9.09 5.57
N SER A 86 -1.78 7.88 5.43
CA SER A 86 -0.39 7.52 5.70
C SER A 86 0.07 6.39 4.77
N PRO A 87 1.39 6.17 4.62
CA PRO A 87 1.89 4.88 4.16
C PRO A 87 1.40 3.75 5.05
N SER A 88 1.44 2.53 4.56
CA SER A 88 1.12 1.37 5.40
C SER A 88 2.08 1.22 6.57
N MET A 89 1.51 0.89 7.74
CA MET A 89 2.27 0.67 8.98
C MET A 89 3.16 -0.57 8.93
N PHE A 90 2.83 -1.52 8.05
CA PHE A 90 3.55 -2.78 7.87
C PHE A 90 3.96 -2.93 6.43
N ALA A 91 5.17 -3.44 6.21
CA ALA A 91 5.69 -3.75 4.90
C ALA A 91 6.82 -4.77 5.01
N ASP A 92 6.86 -5.71 4.05
CA ASP A 92 7.99 -6.61 3.85
C ASP A 92 9.27 -5.81 3.54
N ASN A 93 9.14 -4.75 2.73
CA ASN A 93 10.24 -3.87 2.35
C ASN A 93 9.79 -2.40 2.26
N PHE A 94 10.17 -1.60 3.27
CA PHE A 94 9.84 -0.18 3.32
C PHE A 94 10.55 0.68 2.26
N CYS A 95 11.73 0.28 1.77
CA CYS A 95 12.40 1.00 0.69
C CYS A 95 11.57 0.86 -0.60
N LEU A 96 11.15 -0.36 -0.94
CA LEU A 96 10.26 -0.60 -2.07
C LEU A 96 8.90 0.07 -1.88
N LEU A 97 8.34 0.08 -0.66
CA LEU A 97 7.10 0.80 -0.38
C LEU A 97 7.23 2.29 -0.70
N GLN A 98 8.35 2.90 -0.32
CA GLN A 98 8.63 4.31 -0.60
C GLN A 98 8.83 4.58 -2.09
N GLU A 99 9.53 3.71 -2.81
CA GLU A 99 9.65 3.78 -4.28
C GLU A 99 8.29 3.63 -4.97
N SER A 100 7.44 2.73 -4.48
CA SER A 100 6.06 2.55 -4.95
C SER A 100 5.18 3.77 -4.67
N ILE A 101 5.34 4.43 -3.52
CA ILE A 101 4.68 5.70 -3.25
C ILE A 101 5.19 6.78 -4.22
N ALA A 102 6.50 6.84 -4.48
CA ALA A 102 7.06 7.77 -5.47
C ALA A 102 6.48 7.54 -6.86
N LYS A 103 6.36 6.28 -7.29
CA LYS A 103 5.69 5.87 -8.52
C LYS A 103 4.21 6.27 -8.52
N ALA A 104 3.49 6.04 -7.44
CA ALA A 104 2.07 6.43 -7.34
C ALA A 104 1.85 7.94 -7.47
N LYS A 105 2.82 8.79 -7.08
CA LYS A 105 2.74 10.25 -7.26
C LYS A 105 2.75 10.70 -8.72
N THR A 106 3.36 9.93 -9.61
CA THR A 106 3.47 10.28 -11.04
C THR A 106 2.20 9.89 -11.82
N LEU A 107 1.32 9.08 -11.22
CA LEU A 107 0.07 8.67 -11.83
C LEU A 107 -0.94 9.83 -11.85
N ASN A 108 -1.61 10.02 -12.98
CA ASN A 108 -2.62 11.07 -13.15
C ASN A 108 -3.97 10.65 -12.52
N THR A 109 -4.04 10.68 -11.18
CA THR A 109 -5.23 10.29 -10.42
C THR A 109 -5.72 11.45 -9.55
N LYS A 110 -7.01 11.46 -9.21
CA LYS A 110 -7.68 12.43 -8.33
C LYS A 110 -8.02 11.84 -6.96
N ILE A 111 -8.39 10.56 -6.92
CA ILE A 111 -8.82 9.86 -5.70
C ILE A 111 -7.98 8.60 -5.49
N VAL A 112 -7.60 8.35 -4.24
CA VAL A 112 -6.89 7.17 -3.79
C VAL A 112 -7.79 6.37 -2.86
N TYR A 113 -7.97 5.09 -3.16
CA TYR A 113 -8.66 4.11 -2.35
C TYR A 113 -7.61 3.26 -1.61
N PRO A 114 -7.43 3.45 -0.29
CA PRO A 114 -6.52 2.64 0.52
C PRO A 114 -7.09 1.25 0.82
N SER A 115 -6.28 0.36 1.40
CA SER A 115 -6.77 -0.90 1.98
C SER A 115 -7.67 -0.70 3.19
N HIS A 116 -7.45 0.37 3.95
CA HIS A 116 -8.18 0.67 5.17
C HIS A 116 -8.60 2.13 5.26
N GLY A 117 -9.82 2.36 5.74
CA GLY A 117 -10.41 3.68 5.91
C GLY A 117 -11.03 4.25 4.65
N SER A 118 -11.35 5.55 4.68
CA SER A 118 -12.07 6.21 3.59
C SER A 118 -11.14 6.62 2.44
N PRO A 119 -11.65 6.73 1.20
CA PRO A 119 -10.90 7.30 0.09
C PRO A 119 -10.45 8.75 0.37
N PHE A 120 -9.34 9.16 -0.22
CA PHE A 120 -8.79 10.51 -0.04
C PHE A 120 -8.21 11.09 -1.33
N SER A 121 -7.97 12.40 -1.36
CA SER A 121 -7.44 13.07 -2.55
C SER A 121 -5.98 12.67 -2.83
N SER A 122 -5.66 12.36 -4.08
CA SER A 122 -4.28 12.10 -4.55
C SER A 122 -3.32 13.27 -4.30
N LYS A 123 -3.83 14.47 -4.01
CA LYS A 123 -3.04 15.61 -3.52
C LYS A 123 -2.21 15.24 -2.29
N TRP A 124 -2.69 14.31 -1.45
CA TRP A 124 -1.92 13.82 -0.31
C TRP A 124 -0.64 13.12 -0.77
N LEU A 125 -0.71 12.23 -1.76
CA LEU A 125 0.48 11.56 -2.32
C LEU A 125 1.49 12.61 -2.80
N LYS A 126 1.03 13.62 -3.55
CA LYS A 126 1.91 14.67 -4.10
C LYS A 126 2.60 15.52 -3.03
N ARG A 127 1.94 15.73 -1.88
CA ARG A 127 2.47 16.52 -0.75
C ARG A 127 3.30 15.69 0.22
N PHE A 128 3.11 14.37 0.21
CA PHE A 128 3.82 13.47 1.11
C PHE A 128 5.31 13.48 0.79
N SER A 129 6.12 14.09 1.65
CA SER A 129 7.58 14.02 1.51
C SER A 129 8.07 12.65 1.95
N LEU A 130 8.81 11.98 1.07
CA LEU A 130 9.52 10.77 1.46
C LEU A 130 10.67 11.20 2.37
N ILE A 131 10.83 10.51 3.49
CA ILE A 131 11.97 10.75 4.37
C ILE A 131 13.15 10.07 3.68
N THR A 132 14.00 10.85 3.01
CA THR A 132 15.32 10.39 2.60
C THR A 132 16.10 10.04 3.87
N ALA A 133 16.48 8.77 3.99
CA ALA A 133 17.42 8.30 4.99
C ALA A 133 18.82 8.87 4.72
#